data_AF-A0A7V2CVS9-F1
#
_entry.id   AF-A0A7V2CVS9-F1
#
_cell.length_a   1.000
_cell.length_b   1.000
_cell.length_c   1.000
_cell.angle_alpha   90.00
_cell.angle_beta   90.00
_cell.angle_gamma   90.00
#
_symmetry.space_group_name_H-M   'P 1'
#
loop_
_entity.id
_entity.type
_entity.pdbx_description
1 polymer ?
#
loop_
_entity_poly.entity_id
_entity_poly.type
_entity_poly.pdbx_seq_one_letter_code
_entity_poly.pdbx_strand_id
1 'polypeptide(L)'
;MATQAKRIIEDAVIRKDAGLGDKLLDKAFALAFKGLVYAQIWEDPVVDMEGLDIRPDSRVMCIASGSCNALSYLTANPESVTAVDLNRAHVALGRLKIAAIKHLPNYERFHRFFAHADHKENAEVYRTMIAPHLDAESRAYWEKRDIRGRRRISYFTKGIY
;
A
#
# COMPACT_ATOMS: atom_id res chain seq x y z
N MET A 1 3.74 18.61 -10.90
CA MET A 1 3.41 17.77 -9.72
C MET A 1 4.44 16.67 -9.41
N ALA A 2 4.91 15.89 -10.38
CA ALA A 2 5.90 14.82 -10.13
C ALA A 2 7.23 15.30 -9.48
N THR A 3 7.71 16.50 -9.84
CA THR A 3 8.93 17.10 -9.28
C THR A 3 8.79 17.47 -7.80
N GLN A 4 7.60 17.88 -7.36
CA GLN A 4 7.31 18.22 -5.97
C GLN A 4 7.25 16.97 -5.09
N ALA A 5 6.58 15.92 -5.57
CA ALA A 5 6.54 14.63 -4.87
C ALA A 5 7.94 13.99 -4.73
N LYS A 6 8.82 14.21 -5.71
CA LYS A 6 10.22 13.73 -5.64
C LYS A 6 11.01 14.45 -4.54
N ARG A 7 10.75 15.74 -4.31
CA ARG A 7 11.38 16.53 -3.25
C ARG A 7 10.90 16.14 -1.85
N ILE A 8 9.62 15.84 -1.65
CA ILE A 8 9.10 15.51 -0.30
C ILE A 8 9.83 14.32 0.34
N ILE A 9 10.05 13.23 -0.40
CA ILE A 9 10.78 12.07 0.14
C ILE A 9 12.25 12.41 0.35
N GLU A 10 12.89 13.08 -0.61
CA GLU A 10 14.30 13.46 -0.50
C GLU A 10 14.52 14.43 0.68
N ASP A 11 13.65 15.41 0.88
CA ASP A 11 13.70 16.40 1.96
C ASP A 11 13.37 15.77 3.34
N ALA A 12 12.54 14.71 3.38
CA ALA A 12 12.21 13.99 4.61
C ALA A 12 13.28 12.98 5.03
N VAL A 13 14.01 12.40 4.07
CA VAL A 13 15.00 11.33 4.32
C VAL A 13 16.42 11.88 4.44
N ILE A 14 16.80 12.86 3.62
CA ILE A 14 18.17 13.36 3.58
C ILE A 14 18.43 14.27 4.77
N ARG A 15 19.30 13.83 5.67
CA ARG A 15 19.71 14.62 6.83
C ARG A 15 20.56 15.81 6.36
N LYS A 16 20.16 17.02 6.76
CA LYS A 16 20.79 18.26 6.29
C LYS A 16 22.25 18.39 6.77
N ASP A 17 22.53 17.94 7.99
CA ASP A 17 23.85 18.06 8.63
C ASP A 17 24.75 16.82 8.42
N ALA A 18 24.30 15.87 7.61
CA ALA A 18 25.05 14.64 7.36
C ALA A 18 26.25 14.85 6.41
N GLY A 19 27.30 14.06 6.61
CA GLY A 19 28.47 14.02 5.74
C GLY A 19 28.14 13.54 4.32
N LEU A 20 29.08 13.71 3.40
CA LEU A 20 28.86 13.40 1.98
C LEU A 20 28.52 11.92 1.72
N GLY A 21 29.16 11.00 2.48
CA GLY A 21 28.88 9.56 2.42
C GLY A 21 27.49 9.20 2.93
N ASP A 22 27.08 9.78 4.06
CA ASP A 22 25.77 9.57 4.66
C ASP A 22 24.63 10.08 3.78
N LYS A 23 24.81 11.23 3.11
CA LYS A 23 23.84 11.74 2.14
C LYS A 23 23.69 10.85 0.91
N LEU A 24 24.74 10.11 0.55
CA LEU A 24 24.68 9.12 -0.52
C LEU A 24 23.83 7.91 -0.09
N LEU A 25 24.02 7.45 1.16
CA LEU A 25 23.21 6.40 1.78
C LEU A 25 21.75 6.81 1.92
N ASP A 26 21.47 8.05 2.37
CA ASP A 26 20.11 8.59 2.49
C ASP A 26 19.41 8.62 1.12
N LYS A 27 20.13 8.96 0.04
CA LYS A 27 19.59 8.91 -1.34
C LYS A 27 19.34 7.48 -1.82
N ALA A 28 20.24 6.55 -1.50
CA ALA A 28 20.05 5.13 -1.82
C ALA A 28 18.83 4.56 -1.07
N PHE A 29 18.64 4.96 0.19
CA PHE A 29 17.48 4.63 1.01
C PHE A 29 16.20 5.22 0.41
N ALA A 30 16.19 6.50 0.04
CA ALA A 30 15.06 7.15 -0.63
C ALA A 30 14.71 6.49 -1.97
N LEU A 31 15.70 5.92 -2.68
CA LEU A 31 15.47 5.15 -3.89
C LEU A 31 14.84 3.78 -3.59
N ALA A 32 15.32 3.08 -2.57
CA ALA A 32 14.76 1.80 -2.11
C ALA A 32 13.30 1.97 -1.63
N PHE A 33 12.99 3.07 -0.94
CA PHE A 33 11.65 3.40 -0.45
C PHE A 33 10.63 3.78 -1.54
N LYS A 34 11.02 3.87 -2.81
CA LYS A 34 10.08 4.09 -3.93
C LYS A 34 9.38 2.80 -4.40
N GLY A 35 9.87 1.64 -3.95
CA GLY A 35 9.26 0.33 -4.21
C GLY A 35 8.17 -0.01 -3.20
N LEU A 36 7.48 -1.13 -3.41
CA LEU A 36 6.66 -1.73 -2.35
C LEU A 36 7.64 -2.36 -1.34
N VAL A 37 7.78 -1.76 -0.17
CA VAL A 37 8.72 -2.22 0.87
C VAL A 37 8.06 -3.30 1.72
N TYR A 38 6.80 -3.08 2.10
CA TYR A 38 6.00 -4.04 2.87
C TYR A 38 4.66 -4.29 2.18
N ALA A 39 4.33 -5.58 1.97
CA ALA A 39 3.04 -6.00 1.42
C ALA A 39 2.01 -6.36 2.51
N GLN A 40 2.50 -6.62 3.73
CA GLN A 40 1.75 -6.91 4.95
C GLN A 40 2.40 -6.14 6.11
N ILE A 41 1.56 -5.76 7.06
CA ILE A 41 1.96 -5.12 8.32
C ILE A 41 2.22 -6.22 9.37
N TRP A 42 3.12 -5.98 10.33
CA TRP A 42 3.44 -6.95 11.39
C TRP A 42 2.76 -6.62 12.72
N GLU A 43 2.26 -5.40 12.85
CA GLU A 43 1.50 -4.89 13.97
C GLU A 43 0.21 -5.68 14.17
N ASP A 44 -0.13 -5.99 15.42
CA ASP A 44 -1.35 -6.73 15.76
C ASP A 44 -2.54 -5.76 15.87
N PRO A 45 -3.49 -5.79 14.93
CA PRO A 45 -4.65 -4.91 14.99
C PRO A 45 -5.53 -5.19 16.20
N VAL A 46 -5.51 -6.39 16.81
CA VAL A 46 -6.34 -6.69 17.99
C VAL A 46 -5.87 -5.86 19.19
N VAL A 47 -4.56 -5.78 19.41
CA VAL A 47 -3.97 -4.95 20.48
C VAL A 47 -4.20 -3.47 20.19
N ASP A 48 -4.07 -3.03 18.94
CA ASP A 48 -4.37 -1.65 18.54
C ASP A 48 -5.84 -1.30 18.84
N MET A 49 -6.78 -2.19 18.50
CA MET A 49 -8.21 -1.97 18.74
C MET A 49 -8.55 -1.88 20.23
N GLU A 50 -7.92 -2.70 21.08
CA GLU A 50 -8.07 -2.65 22.53
C GLU A 50 -7.52 -1.33 23.11
N GLY A 51 -6.31 -0.94 22.68
CA GLY A 51 -5.64 0.25 23.21
C GLY A 51 -6.24 1.57 22.73
N LEU A 52 -6.74 1.61 21.49
CA LEU A 52 -7.28 2.83 20.88
C LEU A 52 -8.75 3.10 21.27
N ASP A 53 -9.50 2.08 21.70
CA ASP A 53 -10.96 2.14 21.94
C ASP A 53 -11.67 2.94 20.82
N ILE A 54 -11.58 2.45 19.58
CA ILE A 54 -12.13 3.16 18.42
C ILE A 54 -13.66 3.15 18.48
N ARG A 55 -14.27 4.36 18.49
CA ARG A 55 -15.72 4.57 18.63
C ARG A 55 -16.33 5.15 17.35
N PRO A 56 -17.67 5.12 17.19
CA PRO A 56 -18.32 5.67 16.00
C PRO A 56 -18.09 7.16 15.70
N ASP A 57 -17.75 7.95 16.71
CA ASP A 57 -17.38 9.38 16.59
C ASP A 57 -15.85 9.59 16.41
N SER A 58 -15.07 8.51 16.34
CA SER A 58 -13.62 8.59 16.16
C SER A 58 -13.24 8.96 14.73
N ARG A 59 -12.23 9.83 14.60
CA ARG A 59 -11.54 10.13 13.35
C ARG A 59 -10.09 9.72 13.47
N VAL A 60 -9.73 8.60 12.84
CA VAL A 60 -8.42 7.97 13.01
C VAL A 60 -7.49 8.42 11.88
N MET A 61 -6.28 8.83 12.23
CA MET A 61 -5.21 9.08 11.27
C MET A 61 -4.08 8.08 11.51
N CYS A 62 -3.65 7.38 10.47
CA CYS A 62 -2.58 6.38 10.60
C CYS A 62 -1.66 6.40 9.38
N ILE A 63 -0.45 5.85 9.55
CA ILE A 63 0.43 5.59 8.43
C ILE A 63 -0.19 4.45 7.59
N ALA A 64 -0.20 4.57 6.27
CA ALA A 64 -0.85 3.57 5.43
C ALA A 64 -0.17 2.21 5.61
N SER A 65 1.16 2.09 5.38
CA SER A 65 1.91 0.85 5.60
C SER A 65 1.21 -0.39 4.99
N GLY A 66 0.80 -0.28 3.72
CA GLY A 66 0.02 -1.30 3.01
C GLY A 66 -1.45 -1.42 3.43
N SER A 67 -1.91 -0.56 4.34
CA SER A 67 -3.27 -0.29 4.81
C SER A 67 -3.98 -1.40 5.56
N CYS A 68 -3.26 -2.41 6.05
CA CYS A 68 -3.87 -3.51 6.81
C CYS A 68 -4.54 -3.01 8.10
N ASN A 69 -3.85 -2.24 8.95
CA ASN A 69 -4.44 -1.72 10.19
C ASN A 69 -5.53 -0.70 9.88
N ALA A 70 -5.31 0.20 8.92
CA ALA A 70 -6.33 1.16 8.48
C ALA A 70 -7.65 0.49 8.09
N LEU A 71 -7.60 -0.64 7.37
CA LEU A 71 -8.78 -1.42 7.01
C LEU A 71 -9.37 -2.18 8.20
N SER A 72 -8.53 -2.63 9.13
CA SER A 72 -8.98 -3.29 10.37
C SER A 72 -9.74 -2.31 11.26
N TYR A 73 -9.27 -1.07 11.37
CA TYR A 73 -9.93 -0.02 12.17
C TYR A 73 -11.35 0.32 11.68
N LEU A 74 -11.61 0.17 10.37
CA LEU A 74 -12.95 0.36 9.81
C LEU A 74 -13.98 -0.64 10.38
N THR A 75 -13.53 -1.79 10.92
CA THR A 75 -14.43 -2.78 11.51
C THR A 75 -15.10 -2.31 12.81
N ALA A 76 -14.54 -1.31 13.50
CA ALA A 76 -15.20 -0.63 14.62
C ALA A 76 -16.18 0.47 14.21
N ASN A 77 -16.40 0.66 12.91
CA ASN A 77 -17.32 1.66 12.37
C ASN A 77 -17.04 3.11 12.86
N PRO A 78 -15.79 3.61 12.81
CA PRO A 78 -15.48 5.01 13.13
C PRO A 78 -16.09 5.98 12.11
N GLU A 79 -16.14 7.27 12.45
CA GLU A 79 -16.56 8.34 11.53
C GLU A 79 -15.66 8.36 10.28
N SER A 80 -14.34 8.23 10.47
CA SER A 80 -13.40 8.13 9.35
C SER A 80 -12.05 7.51 9.74
N VAL A 81 -11.38 6.93 8.75
CA VAL A 81 -9.97 6.54 8.81
C VAL A 81 -9.21 7.19 7.66
N THR A 82 -8.22 8.00 7.99
CA THR A 82 -7.32 8.67 7.03
C THR A 82 -5.93 8.02 7.08
N ALA A 83 -5.64 7.20 6.08
CA ALA A 83 -4.34 6.56 5.91
C ALA A 83 -3.42 7.41 5.02
N VAL A 84 -2.24 7.79 5.54
CA VAL A 84 -1.24 8.62 4.83
C VAL A 84 0.09 7.90 4.69
N ASP A 85 0.79 8.07 3.58
CA ASP A 85 2.12 7.47 3.40
C ASP A 85 2.95 8.30 2.42
N LEU A 86 4.26 8.36 2.68
CA LEU A 86 5.22 8.97 1.75
C LEU A 86 5.45 8.05 0.54
N ASN A 87 5.30 6.74 0.74
CA ASN A 87 5.45 5.73 -0.29
C ASN A 87 4.13 5.50 -1.02
N ARG A 88 4.08 5.97 -2.27
CA ARG A 88 2.94 5.77 -3.17
C ARG A 88 2.59 4.29 -3.39
N ALA A 89 3.55 3.37 -3.24
CA ALA A 89 3.29 1.94 -3.35
C ALA A 89 2.33 1.45 -2.26
N HIS A 90 2.49 1.91 -1.02
CA HIS A 90 1.64 1.53 0.10
C HIS A 90 0.22 2.09 -0.07
N VAL A 91 0.09 3.33 -0.54
CA VAL A 91 -1.22 3.93 -0.87
C VAL A 91 -1.90 3.15 -2.00
N ALA A 92 -1.16 2.83 -3.07
CA ALA A 92 -1.70 2.04 -4.20
C ALA A 92 -2.12 0.63 -3.78
N LEU A 93 -1.43 0.02 -2.81
CA LEU A 93 -1.82 -1.27 -2.22
C LEU A 93 -3.09 -1.16 -1.38
N GLY A 94 -3.22 -0.11 -0.56
CA GLY A 94 -4.45 0.16 0.17
C GLY A 94 -5.65 0.33 -0.76
N ARG A 95 -5.50 1.11 -1.83
CA ARG A 95 -6.53 1.30 -2.86
C ARG A 95 -6.89 0.00 -3.57
N LEU A 96 -5.91 -0.85 -3.86
CA LEU A 96 -6.12 -2.19 -4.41
C LEU A 96 -6.95 -3.08 -3.48
N LYS A 97 -6.61 -3.11 -2.19
CA LYS A 97 -7.36 -3.86 -1.18
C LYS A 97 -8.80 -3.36 -1.05
N ILE A 98 -9.00 -2.03 -0.97
CA ILE A 98 -10.33 -1.43 -0.90
C ILE A 98 -11.19 -1.80 -2.12
N ALA A 99 -10.65 -1.66 -3.33
CA ALA A 99 -11.36 -2.01 -4.55
C ALA A 99 -11.71 -3.50 -4.56
N ALA A 100 -10.79 -4.37 -4.15
CA ALA A 100 -11.04 -5.80 -4.09
C ALA A 100 -12.10 -6.19 -3.06
N ILE A 101 -12.07 -5.60 -1.85
CA ILE A 101 -13.10 -5.83 -0.81
C ILE A 101 -14.49 -5.45 -1.33
N LYS A 102 -14.59 -4.36 -2.09
CA LYS A 102 -15.88 -3.85 -2.61
C LYS A 102 -16.41 -4.63 -3.81
N HIS A 103 -15.54 -5.18 -4.65
CA HIS A 103 -15.93 -5.65 -5.99
C HIS A 103 -15.67 -7.14 -6.25
N LEU A 104 -14.85 -7.82 -5.44
CA LEU A 104 -14.72 -9.26 -5.56
C LEU A 104 -15.98 -9.96 -5.02
N PRO A 105 -16.40 -11.06 -5.65
CA PRO A 105 -17.71 -11.67 -5.38
C PRO A 105 -17.80 -12.33 -3.99
N ASN A 106 -16.68 -12.68 -3.37
CA ASN A 106 -16.65 -13.35 -2.07
C ASN A 106 -15.27 -13.29 -1.42
N TYR A 107 -15.24 -13.69 -0.14
CA TYR A 107 -14.03 -13.81 0.67
C TYR A 107 -13.00 -14.74 0.01
N GLU A 108 -13.40 -15.89 -0.52
CA GLU A 108 -12.46 -16.85 -1.13
C GLU A 108 -11.65 -16.24 -2.29
N ARG A 109 -12.28 -15.40 -3.12
CA ARG A 109 -11.57 -14.67 -4.18
C ARG A 109 -10.64 -13.61 -3.62
N PHE A 110 -11.07 -12.88 -2.59
CA PHE A 110 -10.21 -11.90 -1.93
C PHE A 110 -9.00 -12.57 -1.27
N HIS A 111 -9.24 -13.63 -0.50
CA HIS A 111 -8.22 -14.43 0.17
C HIS A 111 -7.26 -15.05 -0.84
N ARG A 112 -7.75 -15.62 -1.95
CA ARG A 112 -6.87 -16.11 -3.02
C ARG A 112 -6.00 -15.01 -3.61
N PHE A 113 -6.53 -13.80 -3.80
CA PHE A 113 -5.76 -12.71 -4.39
C PHE A 113 -4.65 -12.21 -3.44
N PHE A 114 -4.94 -12.05 -2.15
CA PHE A 114 -4.03 -11.42 -1.19
C PHE A 114 -3.33 -12.36 -0.21
N ALA A 115 -3.79 -13.58 0.01
CA ALA A 115 -3.11 -14.57 0.86
C ALA A 115 -2.37 -15.59 -0.01
N HIS A 116 -3.03 -16.15 -1.02
CA HIS A 116 -2.43 -17.06 -2.01
C HIS A 116 -1.98 -16.32 -3.28
N ALA A 117 -1.16 -15.29 -3.07
CA ALA A 117 -0.74 -14.29 -4.07
C ALA A 117 0.19 -14.83 -5.18
N ASP A 118 0.09 -16.12 -5.52
CA ASP A 118 0.86 -16.85 -6.52
C ASP A 118 -0.03 -17.48 -7.62
N HIS A 119 -1.35 -17.36 -7.51
CA HIS A 119 -2.27 -17.88 -8.51
C HIS A 119 -2.22 -17.08 -9.83
N LYS A 120 -2.03 -17.79 -10.95
CA LYS A 120 -2.02 -17.18 -12.31
C LYS A 120 -3.32 -16.43 -12.65
N GLU A 121 -4.46 -16.89 -12.12
CA GLU A 121 -5.77 -16.27 -12.31
C GLU A 121 -5.86 -14.85 -11.74
N ASN A 122 -5.00 -14.48 -10.78
CA ASN A 122 -5.01 -13.15 -10.18
C ASN A 122 -4.77 -12.05 -11.22
N ALA A 123 -4.06 -12.32 -12.32
CA ALA A 123 -3.93 -11.37 -13.42
C ALA A 123 -5.27 -11.06 -14.09
N GLU A 124 -6.10 -12.08 -14.29
CA GLU A 124 -7.43 -11.92 -14.90
C GLU A 124 -8.39 -11.24 -13.94
N VAL A 125 -8.40 -11.69 -12.68
CA VAL A 125 -9.22 -11.11 -11.62
C VAL A 125 -8.92 -9.62 -11.44
N TYR A 126 -7.64 -9.24 -11.39
CA TYR A 126 -7.26 -7.84 -11.36
C TYR A 126 -7.84 -7.08 -12.57
N ARG A 127 -7.59 -7.57 -13.78
CA ARG A 127 -7.95 -6.85 -15.01
C ARG A 127 -9.46 -6.62 -15.14
N THR A 128 -10.26 -7.63 -14.77
CA THR A 128 -11.70 -7.63 -15.00
C THR A 128 -12.51 -7.12 -13.82
N MET A 129 -12.05 -7.33 -12.58
CA MET A 129 -12.86 -7.10 -11.38
C MET A 129 -12.30 -6.02 -10.45
N ILE A 130 -11.02 -5.65 -10.56
CA ILE A 130 -10.40 -4.68 -9.64
C ILE A 130 -9.97 -3.41 -10.36
N ALA A 131 -9.20 -3.54 -11.44
CA ALA A 131 -8.63 -2.43 -12.20
C ALA A 131 -9.67 -1.40 -12.71
N PRO A 132 -10.90 -1.78 -13.12
CA PRO A 132 -11.92 -0.81 -13.50
C PRO A 132 -12.36 0.14 -12.37
N HIS A 133 -12.12 -0.25 -11.12
CA HIS A 133 -12.56 0.48 -9.92
C HIS A 133 -11.41 1.21 -9.21
N LEU A 134 -10.19 1.14 -9.75
CA LEU A 134 -9.04 1.86 -9.23
C LEU A 134 -9.02 3.30 -9.73
N ASP A 135 -8.56 4.21 -8.88
CA ASP A 135 -8.19 5.55 -9.31
C ASP A 135 -7.00 5.50 -10.29
N ALA A 136 -6.85 6.56 -11.08
CA ALA A 136 -5.85 6.62 -12.15
C ALA A 136 -4.42 6.46 -11.63
N GLU A 137 -4.10 6.97 -10.43
CA GLU A 137 -2.76 6.90 -9.87
C GLU A 137 -2.42 5.47 -9.43
N SER A 138 -3.32 4.85 -8.66
CA SER A 138 -3.15 3.47 -8.18
C SER A 138 -3.08 2.48 -9.35
N ARG A 139 -3.95 2.65 -10.36
CA ARG A 139 -3.91 1.83 -11.56
C ARG A 139 -2.60 1.98 -12.33
N ALA A 140 -2.15 3.22 -12.54
CA ALA A 140 -0.88 3.48 -13.20
C ALA A 140 0.30 2.87 -12.43
N TYR A 141 0.28 2.90 -11.09
CA TYR A 141 1.29 2.24 -10.27
C TYR A 141 1.37 0.73 -10.56
N TRP A 142 0.23 0.02 -10.55
CA TRP A 142 0.18 -1.44 -10.73
C TRP A 142 0.44 -1.91 -12.16
N GLU A 143 0.06 -1.10 -13.14
CA GLU A 143 0.30 -1.39 -14.57
C GLU A 143 1.72 -1.01 -15.03
N LYS A 144 2.45 -0.19 -14.27
CA LYS A 144 3.84 0.14 -14.55
C LYS A 144 4.75 -1.09 -14.47
N ARG A 145 5.77 -1.11 -15.33
CA ARG A 145 6.78 -2.17 -15.37
C ARG A 145 7.86 -1.96 -14.29
N ASP A 146 8.28 -3.07 -13.68
CA ASP A 146 9.43 -3.14 -12.79
C ASP A 146 10.76 -3.13 -13.57
N ILE A 147 11.88 -3.18 -12.84
CA ILE A 147 13.22 -3.20 -13.46
C ILE A 147 13.48 -4.44 -14.33
N ARG A 148 12.69 -5.50 -14.15
CA ARG A 148 12.72 -6.73 -14.97
C ARG A 148 11.72 -6.66 -16.14
N GLY A 149 11.14 -5.49 -16.38
CA GLY A 149 10.18 -5.25 -17.44
C GLY A 149 8.81 -5.87 -17.20
N ARG A 150 8.45 -6.34 -16.01
CA ARG A 150 7.13 -6.97 -15.74
C ARG A 150 6.18 -5.98 -15.10
N ARG A 151 4.89 -6.01 -15.43
CA ARG A 151 3.89 -5.19 -14.72
C ARG A 151 3.90 -5.55 -13.24
N ARG A 152 3.91 -4.55 -12.36
CA ARG A 152 3.96 -4.77 -10.91
C ARG A 152 2.81 -5.62 -10.39
N ILE A 153 1.64 -5.54 -11.01
CA ILE A 153 0.52 -6.42 -10.63
C ILE A 153 0.84 -7.92 -10.73
N SER A 154 1.82 -8.31 -11.55
CA SER A 154 2.27 -9.72 -11.64
C SER A 154 2.90 -10.26 -10.36
N TYR A 155 3.20 -9.41 -9.37
CA TYR A 155 3.62 -9.85 -8.04
C TYR A 155 2.54 -10.73 -7.39
N PHE A 156 1.25 -10.43 -7.60
CA PHE A 156 0.13 -11.26 -7.15
C PHE A 156 -0.10 -12.54 -7.96
N THR A 157 0.76 -12.85 -8.93
CA THR A 157 0.75 -14.14 -9.66
C THR A 157 2.00 -14.97 -9.40
N LYS A 158 2.88 -14.50 -8.51
CA LYS A 158 4.22 -15.09 -8.30
C LYS A 158 4.63 -15.17 -6.83
N GLY A 159 3.74 -14.83 -5.91
CA GLY A 159 4.06 -14.57 -4.52
C GLY A 159 4.61 -13.15 -4.38
N ILE A 160 3.83 -12.29 -3.71
CA ILE A 160 4.30 -10.96 -3.28
C ILE A 160 4.88 -10.98 -1.86
N TYR A 161 4.69 -12.09 -1.15
CA TYR A 161 5.17 -12.38 0.20
C TYR A 161 6.34 -13.35 0.15
#